data_AF-A0A357WUA2-F1
#
_entry.id   AF-A0A357WUA2-F1
#
_cell.length_a   1.000
_cell.length_b   1.000
_cell.length_c   1.000
_cell.angle_alpha   90.00
_cell.angle_beta   90.00
_cell.angle_gamma   90.00
#
_symmetry.space_group_name_H-M   'P 1'
#
loop_
_entity.id
_entity.type
_entity.pdbx_description
1 polymer ?
#
loop_
_entity_poly.entity_id
_entity_poly.type
_entity_poly.pdbx_seq_one_letter_code
_entity_poly.pdbx_strand_id
1 'polypeptide(L)'
;CRLSRLDTLLITHFHADHIAGLPGLLLTLGNSGKTSPLTIIGPEGLNSIVTSLTCIAPALPFPLEILEKDSSHGGEWHINNIKISWLPLNHRIPCFGYSV
;
A
#
# COMPACT_ATOMS: atom_id res chain seq x y z
N CYS A 1 20.10 0.71 0.78
CA CYS A 1 18.76 0.72 1.42
C CYS A 1 18.45 -0.70 1.89
N ARG A 2 18.10 -0.95 3.16
CA ARG A 2 17.65 -2.29 3.58
C ARG A 2 16.15 -2.38 3.32
N LEU A 3 15.72 -3.36 2.52
CA LEU A 3 14.31 -3.50 2.15
C LEU A 3 13.42 -3.70 3.39
N SER A 4 13.92 -4.36 4.43
CA SER A 4 13.22 -4.56 5.71
C SER A 4 12.87 -3.27 6.48
N ARG A 5 13.41 -2.11 6.08
CA ARG A 5 13.06 -0.78 6.61
C ARG A 5 11.91 -0.11 5.86
N LEU A 6 11.26 -0.81 4.92
CA LEU A 6 10.06 -0.28 4.26
C LEU A 6 8.92 -0.24 5.27
N ASP A 7 8.44 0.96 5.58
CA ASP A 7 7.40 1.19 6.60
C ASP A 7 6.04 1.51 5.98
N THR A 8 6.02 2.13 4.80
CA THR A 8 4.78 2.56 4.13
C THR A 8 4.84 2.31 2.64
N LEU A 9 3.74 1.80 2.09
CA LEU A 9 3.51 1.60 0.66
C LEU A 9 2.29 2.41 0.23
N LEU A 10 2.47 3.30 -0.75
CA LEU A 10 1.39 4.11 -1.32
C LEU A 10 1.00 3.52 -2.69
N ILE A 11 -0.26 3.10 -2.84
CA ILE A 11 -0.80 2.53 -4.06
C ILE A 11 -1.66 3.56 -4.77
N THR A 12 -1.28 3.94 -5.98
CA THR A 12 -1.99 4.94 -6.77
C THR A 12 -3.36 4.45 -7.25
N HIS A 13 -3.40 3.25 -7.83
CA HIS A 13 -4.60 2.64 -8.39
C HIS A 13 -4.38 1.14 -8.62
N PHE A 14 -5.43 0.42 -9.03
CA PHE A 14 -5.46 -1.05 -9.11
C PHE A 14 -5.39 -1.64 -10.51
N HIS A 15 -4.58 -1.06 -11.40
CA HIS A 15 -4.16 -1.80 -12.59
C HIS A 15 -3.01 -2.75 -12.24
N ALA A 16 -2.94 -3.88 -12.96
CA ALA A 16 -2.01 -4.96 -12.64
C ALA A 16 -0.54 -4.50 -12.62
N ASP A 17 -0.15 -3.59 -13.51
CA ASP A 17 1.17 -2.99 -13.59
C ASP A 17 1.56 -2.15 -12.37
N HIS A 18 0.59 -1.77 -11.53
CA HIS A 18 0.81 -1.03 -10.28
C HIS A 18 0.68 -1.87 -9.00
N ILE A 19 0.09 -3.08 -9.07
CA ILE A 19 -0.25 -3.87 -7.87
C ILE A 19 0.19 -5.34 -7.92
N ALA A 20 0.39 -5.94 -9.09
CA ALA A 20 0.66 -7.38 -9.22
C ALA A 20 1.97 -7.82 -8.57
N GLY A 21 2.93 -6.91 -8.35
CA GLY A 21 4.18 -7.18 -7.64
C GLY A 21 4.04 -7.31 -6.12
N LEU A 22 2.88 -6.96 -5.55
CA LEU A 22 2.70 -6.90 -4.10
C LEU A 22 3.03 -8.21 -3.38
N PRO A 23 2.55 -9.40 -3.80
CA PRO A 23 2.85 -10.65 -3.09
C PRO A 23 4.35 -10.96 -3.05
N GLY A 24 5.05 -10.76 -4.18
CA GLY A 24 6.49 -10.96 -4.26
C GLY A 24 7.27 -10.00 -3.37
N LEU A 25 6.86 -8.73 -3.33
CA LEU A 25 7.45 -7.74 -2.43
C LEU A 25 7.29 -8.14 -0.96
N LEU A 26 6.09 -8.54 -0.54
CA LEU A 26 5.79 -8.93 0.85
C LEU A 26 6.59 -10.16 1.31
N LEU A 27 6.69 -11.19 0.45
CA LEU A 27 7.54 -12.35 0.72
C LEU A 27 9.02 -11.96 0.82
N THR A 28 9.49 -11.08 -0.07
CA THR A 28 10.88 -10.60 -0.04
C THR A 28 11.18 -9.80 1.23
N LEU A 29 10.25 -8.96 1.70
CA LEU A 29 10.36 -8.24 2.97
C LEU A 29 10.49 -9.18 4.16
N GLY A 30 9.65 -10.22 4.21
CA GLY A 30 9.69 -11.24 5.25
C GLY A 30 11.02 -11.99 5.27
N ASN A 31 11.46 -12.46 4.10
CA ASN A 31 12.77 -13.13 3.93
C ASN A 31 13.96 -12.21 4.25
N SER A 32 13.79 -10.90 4.13
CA SER A 32 14.78 -9.88 4.49
C SER A 32 14.77 -9.53 5.99
N GLY A 33 13.97 -10.23 6.80
CA GLY A 33 13.89 -10.06 8.25
C GLY A 33 13.01 -8.91 8.72
N LYS A 34 12.05 -8.44 7.91
CA LYS A 34 11.05 -7.47 8.40
C LYS A 34 10.17 -8.13 9.45
N THR A 35 10.03 -7.47 10.59
CA THR A 35 9.11 -7.84 11.68
C THR A 35 8.20 -6.68 12.08
N SER A 36 8.58 -5.43 11.75
CA SER A 36 7.76 -4.25 11.98
C SER A 36 6.55 -4.21 11.04
N PRO A 37 5.42 -3.59 11.45
CA PRO A 37 4.26 -3.40 10.58
C PRO A 37 4.60 -2.76 9.23
N LEU A 38 3.82 -3.09 8.20
CA LEU A 38 3.82 -2.38 6.93
C LEU A 38 2.45 -1.71 6.74
N THR A 39 2.44 -0.39 6.66
CA THR A 39 1.22 0.36 6.33
C THR A 39 1.07 0.45 4.81
N ILE A 40 -0.08 0.02 4.28
CA ILE A 40 -0.43 0.12 2.86
C ILE A 40 -1.60 1.08 2.73
N ILE A 41 -1.42 2.15 1.96
CA ILE A 41 -2.41 3.21 1.75
C ILE A 41 -2.80 3.23 0.27
N GLY A 42 -4.08 3.38 -0.02
CA GLY A 42 -4.59 3.36 -1.38
C GLY A 42 -6.08 3.67 -1.46
N PRO A 43 -6.67 3.68 -2.67
CA PRO A 43 -8.09 3.94 -2.83
C PRO A 43 -8.95 2.82 -2.24
N GLU A 44 -10.23 3.13 -2.02
CA GLU A 44 -11.28 2.17 -1.66
C GLU A 44 -11.22 0.87 -2.49
N GLY A 45 -11.33 -0.28 -1.82
CA GLY A 45 -11.15 -1.61 -2.41
C GLY A 45 -9.75 -2.23 -2.18
N LEU A 46 -8.80 -1.46 -1.65
CA LEU A 46 -7.45 -1.92 -1.30
C LEU A 46 -7.48 -3.18 -0.41
N ASN A 47 -8.30 -3.24 0.63
CA ASN A 47 -8.35 -4.37 1.56
C ASN A 47 -8.72 -5.67 0.86
N SER A 48 -9.72 -5.62 -0.02
CA SER A 48 -10.12 -6.78 -0.82
C SER A 48 -8.99 -7.21 -1.76
N ILE A 49 -8.35 -6.26 -2.44
CA ILE A 49 -7.28 -6.53 -3.40
C ILE A 49 -6.04 -7.11 -2.71
N VAL A 50 -5.60 -6.49 -1.61
CA VAL A 50 -4.47 -6.99 -0.82
C VAL A 50 -4.77 -8.41 -0.36
N THR A 51 -5.93 -8.64 0.26
CA THR A 51 -6.33 -9.98 0.73
C THR A 51 -6.33 -11.02 -0.39
N SER A 52 -6.89 -10.68 -1.56
CA SER A 52 -6.92 -11.58 -2.72
C SER A 52 -5.54 -11.86 -3.28
N LEU A 53 -4.68 -10.86 -3.42
CA LEU A 53 -3.32 -11.02 -3.93
C LEU A 53 -2.43 -11.79 -2.94
N THR A 54 -2.65 -11.63 -1.64
CA THR A 54 -1.87 -12.31 -0.61
C THR A 54 -2.36 -13.72 -0.27
N CYS A 55 -3.39 -14.25 -0.95
CA CYS A 55 -3.82 -15.64 -0.73
C CYS A 55 -2.71 -16.67 -1.00
N ILE A 56 -1.73 -16.32 -1.85
CA ILE A 56 -0.53 -17.12 -2.14
C ILE A 56 0.64 -16.83 -1.18
N ALA A 57 0.48 -15.90 -0.24
CA ALA A 57 1.47 -15.51 0.76
C ALA A 57 0.84 -15.39 2.17
N PRO A 58 0.23 -16.47 2.70
CA PRO A 58 -0.69 -16.39 3.85
C PRO A 58 -0.01 -16.13 5.20
N ALA A 59 1.31 -16.32 5.32
CA ALA A 59 2.04 -16.26 6.58
C ALA A 59 3.20 -15.26 6.51
N LEU A 60 2.88 -13.98 6.66
CA LEU A 60 3.89 -12.92 6.76
C LEU A 60 4.40 -12.79 8.22
N PRO A 61 5.70 -12.59 8.46
CA PRO A 61 6.26 -12.44 9.81
C PRO A 61 6.04 -11.05 10.41
N PHE A 62 5.25 -10.20 9.76
CA PHE A 62 4.91 -8.85 10.18
C PHE A 62 3.44 -8.54 9.83
N PRO A 63 2.77 -7.67 10.59
CA PRO A 63 1.38 -7.30 10.30
C PRO A 63 1.29 -6.34 9.10
N LEU A 64 0.19 -6.44 8.37
CA LEU A 64 -0.20 -5.47 7.35
C LEU A 64 -1.27 -4.55 7.92
N GLU A 65 -1.03 -3.24 7.84
CA GLU A 65 -2.00 -2.22 8.22
C GLU A 65 -2.58 -1.59 6.95
N ILE A 66 -3.85 -1.84 6.66
CA ILE A 66 -4.48 -1.40 5.42
C ILE A 66 -5.31 -0.15 5.69
N LEU A 67 -4.97 0.95 5.01
CA LEU A 67 -5.66 2.23 5.10
C LEU A 67 -6.29 2.58 3.76
N GLU A 68 -7.59 2.32 3.65
CA GLU A 68 -8.38 2.73 2.50
C GLU A 68 -8.75 4.22 2.61
N LYS A 69 -8.61 4.95 1.51
CA LYS A 69 -9.03 6.35 1.41
C LYS A 69 -10.12 6.50 0.36
N ASP A 70 -11.12 7.33 0.69
CA ASP A 70 -12.18 7.73 -0.24
C ASP A 70 -11.57 8.32 -1.50
N SER A 71 -12.05 7.87 -2.66
CA SER A 71 -11.55 8.33 -3.96
C SER A 71 -12.31 9.51 -4.55
N SER A 72 -13.34 9.99 -3.85
CA SER A 72 -14.18 11.11 -4.25
C SER A 72 -13.52 12.46 -3.96
N HIS A 73 -12.68 12.52 -2.92
CA HIS A 73 -12.07 13.76 -2.45
C HIS A 73 -10.57 13.62 -2.14
N GLY A 74 -9.88 14.76 -2.16
CA GLY A 74 -8.51 14.85 -1.66
C GLY A 74 -8.45 14.73 -0.14
N GLY A 75 -7.28 14.41 0.38
CA GLY A 75 -7.07 14.34 1.82
C GLY A 75 -5.61 14.41 2.22
N GLU A 76 -5.41 14.41 3.53
CA GLU A 76 -4.08 14.37 4.13
C GLU A 76 -4.03 13.39 5.31
N TRP A 77 -2.84 12.86 5.55
CA TRP A 77 -2.55 11.94 6.61
C TRP A 77 -1.13 12.17 7.10
N HIS A 78 -0.94 12.13 8.42
CA HIS A 78 0.37 12.22 9.03
C HIS A 78 0.84 10.84 9.44
N ILE A 79 2.03 10.46 8.97
CA ILE A 79 2.73 9.26 9.43
C ILE A 79 4.09 9.69 9.98
N ASN A 80 4.27 9.51 11.29
CA ASN A 80 5.42 10.06 12.02
C ASN A 80 5.57 11.58 11.74
N ASN A 81 6.72 12.01 11.22
CA ASN A 81 7.01 13.41 10.89
C ASN A 81 6.79 13.72 9.39
N ILE A 82 6.12 12.85 8.65
CA ILE A 82 5.87 12.99 7.22
C ILE A 82 4.38 13.28 7.01
N LYS A 83 4.10 14.32 6.21
CA LYS A 83 2.74 14.61 5.76
C LYS A 83 2.54 14.00 4.38
N ILE A 84 1.56 13.13 4.25
CA ILE A 84 1.15 12.55 2.98
C ILE A 84 -0.18 13.20 2.59
N SER A 85 -0.22 13.84 1.43
CA SER A 85 -1.46 14.37 0.84
C SER A 85 -1.78 13.60 -0.44
N TRP A 86 -3.06 13.44 -0.74
CA TRP A 86 -3.51 12.84 -2.01
C TRP A 86 -4.63 13.64 -2.66
N LEU A 87 -4.71 13.51 -3.98
CA LEU A 87 -5.79 14.06 -4.80
C LEU A 87 -6.29 13.00 -5.78
N PRO A 88 -7.61 12.89 -6.01
CA PRO A 88 -8.16 12.10 -7.11
C PRO A 88 -7.65 12.61 -8.46
N LEU A 89 -7.29 11.68 -9.35
CA LEU A 89 -6.85 11.98 -10.71
C LEU A 89 -7.89 11.51 -11.75
N ASN A 90 -7.89 12.16 -12.91
CA ASN A 90 -8.71 11.72 -14.04
C ASN A 90 -8.11 10.46 -14.67
N HIS A 91 -8.65 9.30 -14.32
CA HIS A 91 -8.22 7.99 -14.81
C HIS A 91 -9.41 7.04 -14.97
N ARG A 92 -9.21 5.89 -15.62
CA ARG A 92 -10.28 4.92 -15.90
C ARG A 92 -10.85 4.22 -14.66
N ILE A 93 -10.07 4.13 -13.59
CA ILE A 93 -10.45 3.58 -12.29
C ILE A 93 -9.98 4.54 -11.19
N PRO A 94 -10.51 4.43 -9.94
CA PRO A 94 -10.05 5.24 -8.82
C PRO A 94 -8.53 5.34 -8.76
N CYS A 95 -8.02 6.57 -8.75
CA CYS A 95 -6.59 6.85 -8.86
C CYS A 95 -6.20 8.07 -8.04
N PHE A 96 -5.12 7.95 -7.29
CA PHE A 96 -4.54 9.03 -6.53
C PHE A 96 -3.22 9.52 -7.10
N GLY A 97 -3.02 10.84 -7.04
CA GLY A 97 -1.71 11.47 -7.02
C GLY A 97 -1.32 11.74 -5.58
N TYR A 98 -0.08 11.42 -5.20
CA TYR A 98 0.44 11.65 -3.85
C TYR A 98 1.46 12.80 -3.83
N SER A 99 1.48 13.55 -2.73
CA SER A 99 2.53 14.50 -2.34
C SER A 99 3.03 14.13 -0.96
N VAL A 100 4.35 14.12 -0.77
CA VAL A 100 5.05 13.72 0.46
C VAL A 100 6.09 14.76 0.84
#